data_AF-K5WFZ3-F1
#
_entry.id   AF-K5WFZ3-F1
#
_cell.length_a   1.000
_cell.length_b   1.000
_cell.length_c   1.000
_cell.angle_alpha   90.00
_cell.angle_beta   90.00
_cell.angle_gamma   90.00
#
_symmetry.space_group_name_H-M   'P 1'
#
loop_
_entity.id
_entity.type
_entity.pdbx_description
1 polymer ?
#
loop_
_entity_poly.entity_id
_entity_poly.type
_entity_poly.pdbx_seq_one_letter_code
_entity_poly.pdbx_strand_id
1 'polypeptide(L)'
;MFRLSSRCLRKSVPAVRKAAFPSFPCSALASAHCRHASTIASLPSKSRVGTIFTALILLGAASTAYGLYEFYTMFTIWPKEVRGDLRAGIKARSQEDLGLSERFLRRALDTAHNLPLEAFGSDPYLKLSGIAIALAGVLEDNNKPREAYDTYVDSLTKLRQASGLSSQERLRAVAVAHKLGEMAETYQQPAIEEEQWLVYAVEELLRILRDENISTQLAMPTHDADEEHKTVIAELELPKWVEKTDVIAPLQALGAFYNRTGKQEYAVPLYLSALNVLLPPGNKNTSAENKCRGADLMNSLADSLLLGAPTPERRHQAEAWVDRALSTIEKTQHDSKNDPEGSVHCELVLAAALFNKGSMREMAGDLESAKSSYLESRKQSYLLKQRDGIIQADTAIRRVDRLSK
;
A
#
# COMPACT_ATOMS: atom_id res chain seq x y z
N MET A 1 23.06 7.49 -7.51
CA MET A 1 21.80 7.52 -6.75
C MET A 1 21.16 6.15 -6.83
N PHE A 2 20.66 5.67 -5.71
CA PHE A 2 20.06 4.35 -5.57
C PHE A 2 18.60 4.42 -5.97
N ARG A 3 18.20 3.81 -7.10
CA ARG A 3 16.79 3.70 -7.44
C ARG A 3 16.21 2.44 -6.81
N LEU A 4 15.44 2.62 -5.73
CA LEU A 4 14.46 1.63 -5.30
C LEU A 4 13.42 1.47 -6.42
N SER A 5 13.59 0.47 -7.28
CA SER A 5 12.57 0.16 -8.27
C SER A 5 11.39 -0.52 -7.57
N SER A 6 10.22 0.13 -7.62
CA SER A 6 8.93 -0.38 -7.14
C SER A 6 8.56 -1.76 -7.72
N ARG A 7 9.21 -2.16 -8.82
CA ARG A 7 9.13 -3.50 -9.45
C ARG A 7 9.43 -4.68 -8.50
N CYS A 8 10.13 -4.46 -7.38
CA CYS A 8 10.49 -5.54 -6.44
C CYS A 8 9.45 -5.89 -5.36
N LEU A 9 8.31 -5.19 -5.27
CA LEU A 9 7.28 -5.46 -4.24
C LEU A 9 6.28 -6.58 -4.58
N ARG A 10 6.20 -7.07 -5.83
CA ARG A 10 5.52 -8.34 -6.15
C ARG A 10 6.48 -9.52 -5.95
N LYS A 11 6.68 -9.98 -4.71
CA LYS A 11 7.14 -11.36 -4.45
C LYS A 11 5.94 -12.29 -4.43
N SER A 12 5.88 -13.19 -5.41
CA SER A 12 4.99 -14.34 -5.39
C SER A 12 5.29 -15.20 -4.15
N VAL A 13 4.25 -15.52 -3.38
CA VAL A 13 4.35 -16.47 -2.27
C VAL A 13 4.46 -17.88 -2.86
N PRO A 14 5.52 -18.66 -2.56
CA PRO A 14 5.59 -20.04 -3.04
C PRO A 14 4.56 -20.90 -2.31
N ALA A 15 3.84 -21.74 -3.06
CA ALA A 15 2.77 -22.57 -2.54
C ALA A 15 3.25 -23.53 -1.43
N VAL A 16 2.66 -23.42 -0.24
CA VAL A 16 2.90 -24.35 0.87
C VAL A 16 2.20 -25.67 0.57
N ARG A 17 2.98 -26.69 0.19
CA ARG A 17 2.49 -28.07 0.11
C ARG A 17 2.02 -28.52 1.49
N LYS A 18 0.74 -28.89 1.63
CA LYS A 18 0.19 -29.48 2.85
C LYS A 18 0.85 -30.86 3.09
N ALA A 19 1.65 -30.96 4.14
CA ALA A 19 2.12 -32.25 4.65
C ALA A 19 1.02 -32.92 5.48
N ALA A 20 0.91 -34.25 5.39
CA ALA A 20 -0.07 -35.02 6.14
C ALA A 20 0.29 -35.11 7.64
N PHE A 21 -0.72 -35.07 8.50
CA PHE A 21 -0.57 -35.32 9.93
C PHE A 21 -0.34 -36.82 10.22
N PRO A 22 0.72 -37.20 10.95
CA PRO A 22 0.77 -38.48 11.64
C PRO A 22 0.09 -38.38 13.01
N SER A 23 -0.69 -39.40 13.36
CA SER A 23 -1.32 -39.58 14.67
C SER A 23 -0.29 -39.95 15.75
N PHE A 24 -0.40 -39.37 16.95
CA PHE A 24 0.35 -39.79 18.13
C PHE A 24 -0.50 -40.64 19.09
N PRO A 25 0.04 -41.75 19.65
CA PRO A 25 -0.62 -42.54 20.68
C PRO A 25 -0.37 -42.02 22.11
N CYS A 26 -1.19 -42.50 23.03
CA CYS A 26 -1.20 -42.15 24.46
C CYS A 26 -0.11 -42.90 25.27
N SER A 27 0.49 -42.28 26.31
CA SER A 27 0.82 -42.91 27.62
C SER A 27 1.52 -41.98 28.65
N ALA A 28 0.87 -41.81 29.80
CA ALA A 28 1.37 -41.89 31.20
C ALA A 28 2.62 -41.13 31.76
N LEU A 29 2.35 -40.34 32.84
CA LEU A 29 3.06 -40.25 34.16
C LEU A 29 4.56 -39.82 34.20
N ALA A 30 5.07 -38.91 35.06
CA ALA A 30 4.74 -38.57 36.46
C ALA A 30 5.47 -37.28 36.96
N SER A 31 5.06 -36.74 38.14
CA SER A 31 5.83 -36.07 39.24
C SER A 31 7.10 -35.22 38.98
N ALA A 32 7.40 -34.11 39.67
CA ALA A 32 6.72 -33.39 40.78
C ALA A 32 7.42 -32.02 41.08
N HIS A 33 6.73 -31.09 41.76
CA HIS A 33 7.26 -29.96 42.59
C HIS A 33 8.09 -28.84 41.87
N CYS A 34 8.08 -27.54 42.25
CA CYS A 34 7.31 -26.81 43.26
C CYS A 34 7.27 -25.28 42.99
N ARG A 35 6.14 -24.62 43.29
CA ARG A 35 5.97 -23.22 43.77
C ARG A 35 6.65 -22.04 43.04
N HIS A 36 5.82 -21.12 42.53
CA HIS A 36 5.65 -19.78 43.12
C HIS A 36 4.26 -19.19 42.74
N ALA A 37 3.62 -18.50 43.69
CA ALA A 37 2.45 -17.64 43.46
C ALA A 37 2.96 -16.19 43.23
N SER A 38 2.28 -15.21 42.64
CA SER A 38 0.85 -14.91 42.57
C SER A 38 0.57 -14.13 41.25
N THR A 39 -0.62 -13.64 40.87
CA THR A 39 -1.90 -13.45 41.59
C THR A 39 -3.07 -13.60 40.61
N ILE A 40 -4.21 -14.13 41.05
CA ILE A 40 -5.49 -13.97 40.35
C ILE A 40 -6.53 -13.50 41.37
N ALA A 41 -7.19 -12.38 41.07
CA ALA A 41 -8.20 -11.79 41.93
C ALA A 41 -9.42 -12.72 42.08
N SER A 42 -9.90 -12.89 43.31
CA SER A 42 -11.05 -13.72 43.62
C SER A 42 -12.35 -13.07 43.11
N LEU A 43 -12.92 -13.61 42.03
CA LEU A 43 -14.32 -13.34 41.66
C LEU A 43 -15.27 -14.08 42.63
N PRO A 44 -16.39 -13.47 43.07
CA PRO A 44 -17.29 -14.08 44.03
C PRO A 44 -18.02 -15.29 43.45
N SER A 45 -17.79 -16.46 44.06
CA SER A 45 -18.29 -17.76 43.60
C SER A 45 -19.77 -17.99 43.94
N LYS A 46 -20.67 -17.43 43.12
CA LYS A 46 -22.09 -17.89 43.09
C LYS A 46 -22.85 -17.66 41.78
N SER A 47 -22.13 -17.52 40.66
CA SER A 47 -22.73 -17.70 39.33
C SER A 47 -23.21 -19.15 39.18
N ARG A 48 -24.54 -19.35 39.19
CA ARG A 48 -25.11 -20.67 38.89
C ARG A 48 -24.64 -21.07 37.49
N VAL A 49 -24.18 -22.30 37.31
CA VAL A 49 -23.67 -22.82 36.02
C VAL A 49 -24.65 -22.54 34.88
N GLY A 50 -25.96 -22.68 35.14
CA GLY A 50 -27.02 -22.33 34.18
C GLY A 50 -27.00 -20.89 33.66
N THR A 51 -26.58 -19.89 34.46
CA THR A 51 -26.49 -18.48 34.03
C THR A 51 -25.34 -18.24 33.06
N ILE A 52 -24.23 -18.97 33.21
CA ILE A 52 -23.10 -18.92 32.26
C ILE A 52 -23.50 -19.63 30.96
N PHE A 53 -24.18 -20.78 31.05
CA PHE A 53 -24.68 -21.49 29.87
C PHE A 53 -25.73 -20.68 29.10
N THR A 54 -26.68 -20.00 29.75
CA THR A 54 -27.63 -19.13 29.02
C THR A 54 -26.95 -17.91 28.42
N ALA A 55 -25.94 -17.31 29.08
CA ALA A 55 -25.15 -16.22 28.48
C ALA A 55 -24.38 -16.69 27.23
N LEU A 56 -23.77 -17.89 27.26
CA LEU A 56 -23.09 -18.46 26.10
C LEU A 56 -24.04 -18.84 24.96
N ILE A 57 -25.23 -19.37 25.28
CA ILE A 57 -26.27 -19.67 24.27
C ILE A 57 -26.80 -18.37 23.63
N LEU A 58 -27.05 -17.32 24.44
CA LEU A 58 -27.45 -16.01 23.93
C LEU A 58 -26.37 -15.38 23.06
N LEU A 59 -25.10 -15.45 23.48
CA LEU A 59 -23.97 -14.95 22.69
C LEU A 59 -23.81 -15.72 21.38
N GLY A 60 -23.93 -17.06 21.41
CA GLY A 60 -23.85 -17.92 20.22
C GLY A 60 -25.02 -17.72 19.26
N ALA A 61 -26.24 -17.56 19.78
CA ALA A 61 -27.41 -17.24 18.97
C ALA A 61 -27.32 -15.84 18.36
N ALA A 62 -26.88 -14.84 19.14
CA ALA A 62 -26.68 -13.48 18.67
C ALA A 62 -25.58 -13.39 17.61
N SER A 63 -24.43 -14.05 17.81
CA SER A 63 -23.35 -14.08 16.80
C SER A 63 -23.73 -14.86 15.55
N THR A 64 -24.51 -15.94 15.67
CA THR A 64 -25.05 -16.67 14.51
C THR A 64 -26.09 -15.84 13.76
N ALA A 65 -26.99 -15.14 14.46
CA ALA A 65 -27.98 -14.25 13.85
C ALA A 65 -27.31 -13.04 13.18
N TYR A 66 -26.30 -12.45 13.82
CA TYR A 66 -25.48 -11.38 13.25
C TYR A 66 -24.74 -11.87 12.00
N GLY A 67 -24.06 -13.02 12.06
CA GLY A 67 -23.37 -13.60 10.92
C GLY A 67 -24.31 -13.99 9.77
N LEU A 68 -25.52 -14.47 10.06
CA LEU A 68 -26.55 -14.73 9.05
C LEU A 68 -27.12 -13.43 8.45
N TYR A 69 -27.22 -12.37 9.23
CA TYR A 69 -27.65 -11.05 8.76
C TYR A 69 -26.58 -10.43 7.86
N GLU A 70 -25.31 -10.38 8.28
CA GLU A 70 -24.18 -9.94 7.46
C GLU A 70 -24.05 -10.74 6.16
N PHE A 71 -24.18 -12.07 6.25
CA PHE A 71 -24.21 -12.92 5.08
C PHE A 71 -25.38 -12.48 4.19
N TYR A 72 -26.62 -12.45 4.69
CA TYR A 72 -27.78 -12.08 3.88
C TYR A 72 -27.69 -10.68 3.25
N THR A 73 -27.18 -9.67 3.96
CA THR A 73 -26.98 -8.32 3.40
C THR A 73 -25.95 -8.36 2.28
N MET A 74 -24.81 -9.03 2.46
CA MET A 74 -23.83 -9.33 1.40
C MET A 74 -24.50 -10.01 0.19
N PHE A 75 -25.47 -10.91 0.40
CA PHE A 75 -26.24 -11.51 -0.69
C PHE A 75 -27.18 -10.55 -1.45
N THR A 76 -27.41 -9.33 -0.96
CA THR A 76 -28.36 -8.34 -1.53
C THR A 76 -27.74 -7.06 -2.08
N ILE A 77 -26.46 -6.76 -1.80
CA ILE A 77 -25.75 -5.53 -2.23
C ILE A 77 -25.80 -5.28 -3.75
N TRP A 78 -25.75 -6.33 -4.55
CA TRP A 78 -25.73 -6.24 -6.02
C TRP A 78 -27.10 -6.53 -6.65
N PRO A 79 -27.46 -5.89 -7.79
CA PRO A 79 -28.61 -6.26 -8.60
C PRO A 79 -28.65 -7.77 -8.89
N LYS A 80 -29.85 -8.36 -8.87
CA LYS A 80 -30.04 -9.81 -9.08
C LYS A 80 -29.52 -10.28 -10.45
N GLU A 81 -29.52 -9.39 -11.42
CA GLU A 81 -29.04 -9.57 -12.80
C GLU A 81 -27.52 -9.73 -12.87
N VAL A 82 -26.77 -8.94 -12.08
CA VAL A 82 -25.29 -8.90 -12.11
C VAL A 82 -24.69 -9.97 -11.19
N ARG A 83 -25.34 -10.21 -10.05
CA ARG A 83 -24.85 -11.01 -8.91
C ARG A 83 -24.45 -12.44 -9.27
N GLY A 84 -25.14 -13.06 -10.23
CA GLY A 84 -24.88 -14.45 -10.64
C GLY A 84 -23.53 -14.59 -11.36
N ASP A 85 -23.32 -13.78 -12.40
CA ASP A 85 -22.06 -13.76 -13.15
C ASP A 85 -20.90 -13.24 -12.29
N LEU A 86 -21.13 -12.21 -11.47
CA LEU A 86 -20.10 -11.62 -10.62
C LEU A 86 -19.44 -12.66 -9.70
N ARG A 87 -20.27 -13.45 -8.99
CA ARG A 87 -19.78 -14.54 -8.12
C ARG A 87 -19.12 -15.67 -8.88
N ALA A 88 -19.64 -16.03 -10.04
CA ALA A 88 -19.01 -17.04 -10.89
C ALA A 88 -17.62 -16.58 -11.35
N GLY A 89 -17.46 -15.29 -11.66
CA GLY A 89 -16.19 -14.64 -11.99
C GLY A 89 -15.17 -14.67 -10.86
N ILE A 90 -15.55 -14.22 -9.66
CA ILE A 90 -14.68 -14.21 -8.46
C ILE A 90 -14.30 -15.64 -8.05
N LYS A 91 -15.26 -16.57 -8.09
CA LYS A 91 -15.01 -17.99 -7.80
C LYS A 91 -14.05 -18.63 -8.81
N ALA A 92 -14.18 -18.31 -10.10
CA ALA A 92 -13.24 -18.80 -11.11
C ALA A 92 -11.83 -18.19 -10.91
N ARG A 93 -11.72 -16.92 -10.49
CA ARG A 93 -10.43 -16.29 -10.16
C ARG A 93 -9.71 -17.00 -9.02
N SER A 94 -10.40 -17.26 -7.90
CA SER A 94 -9.84 -17.98 -6.75
C SER A 94 -9.57 -19.47 -7.03
N GLN A 95 -10.07 -20.01 -8.14
CA GLN A 95 -9.74 -21.33 -8.68
C GLN A 95 -8.62 -21.30 -9.75
N GLU A 96 -7.98 -20.14 -9.96
CA GLU A 96 -6.95 -19.89 -10.98
C GLU A 96 -7.43 -20.07 -12.44
N ASP A 97 -8.74 -20.24 -12.69
CA ASP A 97 -9.33 -20.23 -14.03
C ASP A 97 -9.62 -18.80 -14.49
N LEU A 98 -8.54 -18.09 -14.83
CA LEU A 98 -8.58 -16.69 -15.27
C LEU A 98 -9.41 -16.51 -16.55
N GLY A 99 -9.41 -17.50 -17.46
CA GLY A 99 -10.16 -17.43 -18.71
C GLY A 99 -11.68 -17.55 -18.52
N LEU A 100 -12.13 -18.40 -17.59
CA LEU A 100 -13.53 -18.45 -17.19
C LEU A 100 -13.93 -17.23 -16.37
N SER A 101 -13.05 -16.79 -15.47
CA SER A 101 -13.25 -15.57 -14.65
C SER A 101 -13.48 -14.33 -15.52
N GLU A 102 -12.61 -14.11 -16.51
CA GLU A 102 -12.71 -12.99 -17.46
C GLU A 102 -14.07 -12.96 -18.17
N ARG A 103 -14.57 -14.12 -18.64
CA ARG A 103 -15.86 -14.22 -19.35
C ARG A 103 -17.04 -13.85 -18.47
N PHE A 104 -17.03 -14.30 -17.22
CA PHE A 104 -18.08 -13.96 -16.25
C PHE A 104 -18.02 -12.50 -15.82
N LEU A 105 -16.82 -11.97 -15.52
CA LEU A 105 -16.66 -10.57 -15.11
C LEU A 105 -16.99 -9.58 -16.23
N ARG A 106 -16.66 -9.89 -17.50
CA ARG A 106 -17.15 -9.11 -18.66
C ARG A 106 -18.68 -9.09 -18.71
N ARG A 107 -19.34 -10.25 -18.66
CA ARG A 107 -20.81 -10.31 -18.69
C ARG A 107 -21.46 -9.57 -17.51
N ALA A 108 -20.86 -9.65 -16.32
CA ALA A 108 -21.30 -8.90 -15.15
C ALA A 108 -21.18 -7.38 -15.37
N LEU A 109 -20.06 -6.90 -15.93
CA LEU A 109 -19.83 -5.49 -16.23
C LEU A 109 -20.75 -4.98 -17.35
N ASP A 110 -20.89 -5.74 -18.43
CA ASP A 110 -21.79 -5.43 -19.55
C ASP A 110 -23.25 -5.35 -19.07
N THR A 111 -23.68 -6.31 -18.24
CA THR A 111 -25.01 -6.29 -17.62
C THR A 111 -25.17 -5.08 -16.71
N ALA A 112 -24.14 -4.77 -15.91
CA ALA A 112 -24.18 -3.66 -14.97
C ALA A 112 -24.29 -2.29 -15.67
N HIS A 113 -23.65 -2.10 -16.82
CA HIS A 113 -23.76 -0.88 -17.62
C HIS A 113 -25.12 -0.70 -18.32
N ASN A 114 -25.91 -1.77 -18.46
CA ASN A 114 -27.25 -1.72 -19.04
C ASN A 114 -28.37 -1.53 -17.98
N LEU A 115 -28.00 -1.43 -16.69
CA LEU A 115 -28.94 -1.19 -15.59
C LEU A 115 -29.00 0.30 -15.20
N PRO A 116 -30.17 0.79 -14.73
CA PRO A 116 -30.28 2.12 -14.15
C PRO A 116 -29.44 2.23 -12.87
N LEU A 117 -28.88 3.40 -12.58
CA LEU A 117 -27.97 3.62 -11.43
C LEU A 117 -28.67 3.33 -10.10
N GLU A 118 -29.97 3.61 -10.02
CA GLU A 118 -30.84 3.34 -8.88
C GLU A 118 -30.88 1.86 -8.49
N ALA A 119 -30.59 0.93 -9.42
CA ALA A 119 -30.52 -0.50 -9.12
C ALA A 119 -29.34 -0.86 -8.20
N PHE A 120 -28.30 -0.02 -8.14
CA PHE A 120 -27.12 -0.25 -7.32
C PHE A 120 -27.22 0.37 -5.91
N GLY A 121 -28.26 1.18 -5.63
CA GLY A 121 -28.47 1.79 -4.31
C GLY A 121 -27.44 2.86 -3.97
N SER A 122 -26.85 2.77 -2.78
CA SER A 122 -25.70 3.58 -2.34
C SER A 122 -24.48 3.40 -3.25
N ASP A 123 -23.73 4.48 -3.46
CA ASP A 123 -22.42 4.49 -4.13
C ASP A 123 -22.36 3.66 -5.44
N PRO A 124 -23.22 3.98 -6.42
CA PRO A 124 -23.40 3.18 -7.63
C PRO A 124 -22.12 3.14 -8.49
N TYR A 125 -21.34 4.22 -8.52
CA TYR A 125 -20.08 4.24 -9.26
C TYR A 125 -18.97 3.48 -8.54
N LEU A 126 -19.02 3.37 -7.21
CA LEU A 126 -18.11 2.50 -6.47
C LEU A 126 -18.35 1.03 -6.80
N LYS A 127 -19.62 0.63 -6.92
CA LYS A 127 -20.04 -0.72 -7.35
C LYS A 127 -19.64 -0.99 -8.80
N LEU A 128 -19.98 -0.10 -9.73
CA LEU A 128 -19.60 -0.22 -11.15
C LEU A 128 -18.08 -0.26 -11.38
N SER A 129 -17.34 0.70 -10.82
CA SER A 129 -15.87 0.73 -10.93
C SER A 129 -15.21 -0.45 -10.21
N GLY A 130 -15.83 -0.96 -9.14
CA GLY A 130 -15.43 -2.21 -8.50
C GLY A 130 -15.38 -3.36 -9.51
N ILE A 131 -16.48 -3.65 -10.21
CA ILE A 131 -16.56 -4.74 -11.19
C ILE A 131 -15.48 -4.55 -12.28
N ALA A 132 -15.31 -3.32 -12.78
CA ALA A 132 -14.31 -3.00 -13.78
C ALA A 132 -12.87 -3.24 -13.28
N ILE A 133 -12.55 -2.88 -12.04
CA ILE A 133 -11.24 -3.14 -11.42
C ILE A 133 -11.01 -4.64 -11.19
N ALA A 134 -12.05 -5.39 -10.79
CA ALA A 134 -11.95 -6.84 -10.63
C ALA A 134 -11.66 -7.53 -11.99
N LEU A 135 -12.34 -7.11 -13.07
CA LEU A 135 -12.08 -7.56 -14.43
C LEU A 135 -10.66 -7.19 -14.87
N ALA A 136 -10.25 -5.93 -14.70
CA ALA A 136 -8.93 -5.45 -15.09
C ALA A 136 -7.80 -6.16 -14.32
N GLY A 137 -8.01 -6.46 -13.03
CA GLY A 137 -7.09 -7.28 -12.24
C GLY A 137 -6.94 -8.71 -12.79
N VAL A 138 -8.04 -9.35 -13.19
CA VAL A 138 -7.98 -10.67 -13.86
C VAL A 138 -7.29 -10.58 -15.22
N LEU A 139 -7.47 -9.49 -15.97
CA LEU A 139 -6.77 -9.26 -17.23
C LEU A 139 -5.26 -9.03 -17.02
N GLU A 140 -4.84 -8.29 -15.97
CA GLU A 140 -3.42 -8.18 -15.56
C GLU A 140 -2.85 -9.57 -15.22
N ASP A 141 -3.54 -10.33 -14.38
CA ASP A 141 -3.11 -11.66 -13.94
C ASP A 141 -3.07 -12.68 -15.13
N ASN A 142 -3.92 -12.50 -16.14
CA ASN A 142 -3.99 -13.32 -17.36
C ASN A 142 -3.02 -12.84 -18.48
N ASN A 143 -2.03 -11.99 -18.17
CA ASN A 143 -1.07 -11.42 -19.12
C ASN A 143 -1.72 -10.64 -20.29
N LYS A 144 -2.85 -9.97 -20.05
CA LYS A 144 -3.56 -9.10 -20.99
C LYS A 144 -3.51 -7.62 -20.54
N PRO A 145 -2.32 -7.02 -20.39
CA PRO A 145 -2.16 -5.71 -19.77
C PRO A 145 -2.83 -4.57 -20.56
N ARG A 146 -2.92 -4.68 -21.89
CA ARG A 146 -3.59 -3.69 -22.73
C ARG A 146 -5.10 -3.67 -22.49
N GLU A 147 -5.74 -4.84 -22.48
CA GLU A 147 -7.18 -4.95 -22.21
C GLU A 147 -7.51 -4.50 -20.77
N ALA A 148 -6.61 -4.77 -19.81
CA ALA A 148 -6.72 -4.23 -18.45
C ALA A 148 -6.63 -2.70 -18.43
N TYR A 149 -5.66 -2.13 -19.16
CA TYR A 149 -5.48 -0.69 -19.28
C TYR A 149 -6.72 0.01 -19.84
N ASP A 150 -7.24 -0.49 -20.98
CA ASP A 150 -8.44 0.03 -21.62
C ASP A 150 -9.65 -0.03 -20.68
N THR A 151 -9.78 -1.10 -19.87
CA THR A 151 -10.83 -1.27 -18.85
C THR A 151 -10.70 -0.24 -17.72
N TYR A 152 -9.49 0.05 -17.23
CA TYR A 152 -9.26 1.10 -16.23
C TYR A 152 -9.54 2.50 -16.80
N VAL A 153 -9.17 2.79 -18.05
CA VAL A 153 -9.44 4.07 -18.72
C VAL A 153 -10.94 4.31 -18.87
N ASP A 154 -11.71 3.31 -19.31
CA ASP A 154 -13.17 3.40 -19.43
C ASP A 154 -13.83 3.61 -18.05
N SER A 155 -13.42 2.84 -17.04
CA SER A 155 -13.89 3.02 -15.65
C SER A 155 -13.62 4.43 -15.11
N LEU A 156 -12.42 4.97 -15.32
CA LEU A 156 -12.08 6.32 -14.89
C LEU A 156 -12.84 7.38 -15.69
N THR A 157 -13.08 7.15 -16.98
CA THR A 157 -13.85 8.07 -17.84
C THR A 157 -15.28 8.20 -17.36
N LYS A 158 -15.92 7.07 -16.98
CA LYS A 158 -17.26 7.04 -16.39
C LYS A 158 -17.30 7.77 -15.04
N LEU A 159 -16.32 7.53 -14.15
CA LEU A 159 -16.18 8.28 -12.90
C LEU A 159 -16.03 9.79 -13.13
N ARG A 160 -15.22 10.22 -14.11
CA ARG A 160 -15.01 11.64 -14.44
C ARG A 160 -16.22 12.35 -15.04
N GLN A 161 -17.14 11.61 -15.66
CA GLN A 161 -18.38 12.14 -16.23
C GLN A 161 -19.53 12.18 -15.22
N ALA A 162 -19.42 11.44 -14.12
CA ALA A 162 -20.41 11.39 -13.06
C ALA A 162 -20.51 12.72 -12.29
N SER A 163 -21.73 13.16 -12.02
CA SER A 163 -22.04 14.28 -11.13
C SER A 163 -22.50 13.78 -9.76
N GLY A 164 -22.06 14.43 -8.69
CA GLY A 164 -22.51 14.09 -7.33
C GLY A 164 -21.85 12.84 -6.72
N LEU A 165 -20.64 12.51 -7.16
CA LEU A 165 -19.84 11.43 -6.57
C LEU A 165 -19.63 11.62 -5.06
N SER A 166 -19.68 10.52 -4.32
CA SER A 166 -19.27 10.50 -2.91
C SER A 166 -17.75 10.67 -2.75
N SER A 167 -17.31 11.03 -1.54
CA SER A 167 -15.90 11.08 -1.15
C SER A 167 -15.15 9.80 -1.51
N GLN A 168 -15.78 8.64 -1.30
CA GLN A 168 -15.19 7.33 -1.56
C GLN A 168 -15.12 7.02 -3.07
N GLU A 169 -16.11 7.44 -3.85
CA GLU A 169 -16.08 7.35 -5.31
C GLU A 169 -15.02 8.28 -5.94
N ARG A 170 -14.81 9.48 -5.37
CA ARG A 170 -13.73 10.38 -5.77
C ARG A 170 -12.35 9.79 -5.43
N LEU A 171 -12.18 9.24 -4.23
CA LEU A 171 -10.95 8.50 -3.85
C LEU A 171 -10.72 7.29 -4.76
N ARG A 172 -11.79 6.60 -5.19
CA ARG A 172 -11.71 5.51 -6.18
C ARG A 172 -11.21 6.02 -7.54
N ALA A 173 -11.65 7.19 -8.00
CA ALA A 173 -11.13 7.81 -9.22
C ALA A 173 -9.64 8.17 -9.10
N VAL A 174 -9.20 8.70 -7.95
CA VAL A 174 -7.77 8.94 -7.66
C VAL A 174 -6.96 7.65 -7.72
N ALA A 175 -7.45 6.55 -7.11
CA ALA A 175 -6.76 5.26 -7.10
C ALA A 175 -6.61 4.67 -8.52
N VAL A 176 -7.67 4.71 -9.33
CA VAL A 176 -7.63 4.22 -10.73
C VAL A 176 -6.71 5.09 -11.59
N ALA A 177 -6.72 6.41 -11.41
CA ALA A 177 -5.82 7.32 -12.13
C ALA A 177 -4.35 7.11 -11.76
N HIS A 178 -4.05 6.92 -10.47
CA HIS A 178 -2.70 6.57 -10.03
C HIS A 178 -2.22 5.25 -10.65
N LYS A 179 -3.08 4.22 -10.63
CA LYS A 179 -2.83 2.92 -11.28
C LYS A 179 -2.58 3.03 -12.79
N LEU A 180 -3.34 3.90 -13.49
CA LEU A 180 -3.12 4.18 -14.91
C LEU A 180 -1.76 4.85 -15.17
N GLY A 181 -1.29 5.72 -14.26
CA GLY A 181 0.08 6.26 -14.28
C GLY A 181 1.15 5.18 -14.13
N GLU A 182 1.03 4.30 -13.12
CA GLU A 182 1.96 3.16 -12.94
C GLU A 182 2.01 2.24 -14.16
N MET A 183 0.84 1.98 -14.78
CA MET A 183 0.76 1.18 -16.01
C MET A 183 1.36 1.91 -17.21
N ALA A 184 1.17 3.22 -17.35
CA ALA A 184 1.78 4.01 -18.40
C ALA A 184 3.32 3.97 -18.32
N GLU A 185 3.92 4.10 -17.13
CA GLU A 185 5.36 3.87 -16.94
C GLU A 185 5.75 2.43 -17.32
N THR A 186 5.01 1.45 -16.80
CA THR A 186 5.37 0.03 -16.90
C THR A 186 5.36 -0.47 -18.34
N TYR A 187 4.36 -0.07 -19.13
CA TYR A 187 4.19 -0.46 -20.53
C TYR A 187 4.77 0.54 -21.54
N GLN A 188 5.52 1.55 -21.05
CA GLN A 188 6.21 2.55 -21.89
C GLN A 188 5.25 3.32 -22.81
N GLN A 189 4.08 3.68 -22.29
CA GLN A 189 3.17 4.60 -22.96
C GLN A 189 3.83 6.00 -23.10
N PRO A 190 3.32 6.88 -23.99
CA PRO A 190 3.86 8.22 -24.14
C PRO A 190 3.91 8.97 -22.80
N ALA A 191 4.97 9.73 -22.54
CA ALA A 191 5.14 10.45 -21.27
C ALA A 191 3.97 11.41 -20.95
N ILE A 192 3.30 11.94 -21.99
CA ILE A 192 2.09 12.77 -21.87
C ILE A 192 0.91 11.97 -21.26
N GLU A 193 0.82 10.68 -21.59
CA GLU A 193 -0.21 9.78 -21.06
C GLU A 193 0.08 9.37 -19.61
N GLU A 194 1.36 9.20 -19.22
CA GLU A 194 1.71 9.05 -17.81
C GLU A 194 1.40 10.34 -17.01
N GLU A 195 1.79 11.50 -17.56
CA GLU A 195 1.61 12.82 -16.93
C GLU A 195 0.12 13.14 -16.68
N GLN A 196 -0.76 12.96 -17.66
CA GLN A 196 -2.19 13.30 -17.51
C GLN A 196 -2.87 12.51 -16.38
N TRP A 197 -2.52 11.23 -16.21
CA TRP A 197 -3.15 10.37 -15.19
C TRP A 197 -2.64 10.71 -13.79
N LEU A 198 -1.33 10.93 -13.64
CA LEU A 198 -0.73 11.33 -12.37
C LEU A 198 -1.15 12.75 -11.96
N VAL A 199 -1.25 13.69 -12.90
CA VAL A 199 -1.78 15.05 -12.64
C VAL A 199 -3.23 14.99 -12.20
N TYR A 200 -4.11 14.24 -12.90
CA TYR A 200 -5.51 14.10 -12.49
C TYR A 200 -5.63 13.48 -11.09
N ALA A 201 -4.84 12.44 -10.78
CA ALA A 201 -4.84 11.79 -9.46
C ALA A 201 -4.45 12.78 -8.35
N VAL A 202 -3.41 13.60 -8.56
CA VAL A 202 -2.98 14.63 -7.59
C VAL A 202 -3.99 15.77 -7.47
N GLU A 203 -4.51 16.29 -8.58
CA GLU A 203 -5.50 17.37 -8.55
C GLU A 203 -6.77 16.96 -7.82
N GLU A 204 -7.33 15.80 -8.15
CA GLU A 204 -8.59 15.35 -7.55
C GLU A 204 -8.42 15.02 -6.07
N LEU A 205 -7.28 14.42 -5.70
CA LEU A 205 -6.91 14.24 -4.30
C LEU A 205 -6.84 15.58 -3.55
N LEU A 206 -6.14 16.58 -4.09
CA LEU A 206 -6.03 17.90 -3.44
C LEU A 206 -7.40 18.61 -3.34
N ARG A 207 -8.34 18.36 -4.27
CA ARG A 207 -9.73 18.81 -4.12
C ARG A 207 -10.41 18.09 -2.95
N ILE A 208 -10.37 16.76 -2.87
CA ILE A 208 -10.94 15.98 -1.74
C ILE A 208 -10.40 16.49 -0.39
N LEU A 209 -9.08 16.62 -0.25
CA LEU A 209 -8.42 17.10 0.98
C LEU A 209 -8.91 18.49 1.43
N ARG A 210 -9.17 19.39 0.47
CA ARG A 210 -9.69 20.74 0.72
C ARG A 210 -11.17 20.73 1.04
N ASP A 211 -11.97 19.98 0.27
CA ASP A 211 -13.43 20.00 0.34
C ASP A 211 -13.94 19.36 1.65
N GLU A 212 -13.25 18.32 2.12
CA GLU A 212 -13.63 17.56 3.33
C GLU A 212 -12.75 17.90 4.56
N ASN A 213 -11.79 18.82 4.42
CA ASN A 213 -10.93 19.32 5.51
C ASN A 213 -10.12 18.22 6.25
N ILE A 214 -9.89 17.06 5.60
CA ILE A 214 -9.42 15.79 6.20
C ILE A 214 -7.94 15.79 6.67
N SER A 215 -7.33 16.96 6.81
CA SER A 215 -5.92 17.14 7.23
C SER A 215 -5.54 16.44 8.55
N THR A 216 -6.52 16.00 9.34
CA THR A 216 -6.33 15.36 10.65
C THR A 216 -6.88 13.93 10.78
N GLN A 217 -7.61 13.39 9.80
CA GLN A 217 -8.31 12.09 9.94
C GLN A 217 -7.83 10.96 9.00
N LEU A 218 -6.98 11.24 8.02
CA LEU A 218 -6.52 10.29 6.98
C LEU A 218 -5.62 9.13 7.47
N ALA A 219 -5.53 8.91 8.78
CA ALA A 219 -4.76 7.81 9.38
C ALA A 219 -5.60 6.57 9.69
N MET A 220 -6.93 6.67 9.75
CA MET A 220 -7.83 5.53 10.05
C MET A 220 -9.20 5.69 9.39
N PRO A 221 -9.81 4.61 8.85
CA PRO A 221 -11.24 4.58 8.57
C PRO A 221 -12.05 4.81 9.85
N THR A 222 -13.08 5.65 9.79
CA THR A 222 -13.99 5.89 10.92
C THR A 222 -15.13 4.89 10.91
N HIS A 223 -15.21 4.11 11.99
CA HIS A 223 -15.86 2.80 12.10
C HIS A 223 -17.38 2.72 11.84
N ASP A 224 -18.05 3.84 11.57
CA ASP A 224 -19.52 3.95 11.64
C ASP A 224 -20.22 4.06 10.27
N ALA A 225 -19.48 4.30 9.18
CA ALA A 225 -19.99 4.24 7.80
C ALA A 225 -19.41 3.07 6.98
N ASP A 226 -18.51 2.29 7.61
CA ASP A 226 -17.68 1.30 6.94
C ASP A 226 -18.43 0.03 6.51
N GLU A 227 -19.42 -0.46 7.26
CA GLU A 227 -19.83 -1.87 7.10
C GLU A 227 -20.54 -2.20 5.77
N GLU A 228 -21.34 -1.30 5.16
CA GLU A 228 -21.87 -1.56 3.81
C GLU A 228 -20.74 -1.49 2.76
N HIS A 229 -19.86 -0.51 2.86
CA HIS A 229 -18.74 -0.32 1.94
C HIS A 229 -17.72 -1.46 1.99
N LYS A 230 -17.39 -1.90 3.19
CA LYS A 230 -16.49 -3.00 3.51
C LYS A 230 -17.08 -4.35 3.13
N THR A 231 -18.41 -4.54 3.19
CA THR A 231 -19.04 -5.75 2.65
C THR A 231 -19.09 -5.77 1.12
N VAL A 232 -19.29 -4.62 0.44
CA VAL A 232 -19.12 -4.53 -1.04
C VAL A 232 -17.69 -4.90 -1.45
N ILE A 233 -16.70 -4.36 -0.73
CA ILE A 233 -15.26 -4.58 -0.96
C ILE A 233 -14.82 -5.98 -0.51
N ALA A 234 -15.51 -6.63 0.44
CA ALA A 234 -15.20 -8.00 0.86
C ALA A 234 -15.79 -9.06 -0.08
N GLU A 235 -16.93 -8.81 -0.74
CA GLU A 235 -17.41 -9.72 -1.79
C GLU A 235 -16.54 -9.64 -3.03
N LEU A 236 -16.11 -8.43 -3.38
CA LEU A 236 -15.27 -8.19 -4.54
C LEU A 236 -13.80 -8.16 -4.12
N GLU A 237 -13.06 -9.27 -4.26
CA GLU A 237 -11.62 -9.38 -3.94
C GLU A 237 -10.75 -8.35 -4.71
N LEU A 238 -10.77 -7.11 -4.23
CA LEU A 238 -10.14 -5.96 -4.86
C LEU A 238 -8.64 -5.96 -4.55
N PRO A 239 -7.80 -5.51 -5.48
CA PRO A 239 -6.38 -5.35 -5.20
C PRO A 239 -6.14 -4.42 -4.01
N LYS A 240 -5.17 -4.74 -3.15
CA LYS A 240 -4.81 -3.95 -1.94
C LYS A 240 -4.54 -2.46 -2.19
N TRP A 241 -4.15 -2.09 -3.41
CA TRP A 241 -3.94 -0.68 -3.81
C TRP A 241 -5.25 0.12 -3.94
N VAL A 242 -6.40 -0.55 -4.00
CA VAL A 242 -7.75 0.04 -4.00
C VAL A 242 -8.30 0.24 -2.59
N GLU A 243 -7.95 -0.67 -1.67
CA GLU A 243 -8.43 -0.68 -0.29
C GLU A 243 -7.71 0.36 0.58
N LYS A 244 -6.41 0.54 0.35
CA LYS A 244 -5.57 1.53 1.04
C LYS A 244 -5.24 2.67 0.09
N THR A 245 -6.17 3.63 -0.04
CA THR A 245 -5.94 4.85 -0.86
C THR A 245 -4.88 5.72 -0.19
N ASP A 246 -3.62 5.46 -0.51
CA ASP A 246 -2.49 6.21 -0.01
C ASP A 246 -2.46 7.62 -0.61
N VAL A 247 -2.85 8.60 0.19
CA VAL A 247 -2.85 10.04 -0.12
C VAL A 247 -1.47 10.52 -0.62
N ILE A 248 -0.38 9.86 -0.24
CA ILE A 248 0.97 10.26 -0.67
C ILE A 248 1.36 9.64 -2.00
N ALA A 249 0.86 8.46 -2.35
CA ALA A 249 1.31 7.73 -3.54
C ALA A 249 1.18 8.55 -4.85
N PRO A 250 0.04 9.23 -5.15
CA PRO A 250 -0.05 10.09 -6.33
C PRO A 250 0.97 11.25 -6.34
N LEU A 251 1.22 11.89 -5.19
CA LEU A 251 2.19 12.98 -5.06
C LEU A 251 3.62 12.48 -5.28
N GLN A 252 3.96 11.32 -4.70
CA GLN A 252 5.27 10.69 -4.86
C GLN A 252 5.51 10.21 -6.29
N ALA A 253 4.50 9.60 -6.92
CA ALA A 253 4.56 9.14 -8.30
C ALA A 253 4.71 10.30 -9.29
N LEU A 254 3.93 11.38 -9.15
CA LEU A 254 4.07 12.56 -10.01
C LEU A 254 5.42 13.27 -9.81
N GLY A 255 5.92 13.37 -8.57
CA GLY A 255 7.25 13.87 -8.29
C GLY A 255 8.36 13.02 -8.91
N ALA A 256 8.21 11.69 -8.86
CA ALA A 256 9.14 10.75 -9.50
C ALA A 256 9.11 10.87 -11.03
N PHE A 257 7.93 10.99 -11.65
CA PHE A 257 7.78 11.27 -13.07
C PHE A 257 8.50 12.56 -13.49
N TYR A 258 8.31 13.65 -12.74
CA TYR A 258 8.98 14.92 -13.04
C TYR A 258 10.50 14.85 -12.86
N ASN A 259 11.00 14.14 -11.85
CA ASN A 259 12.44 13.84 -11.73
C ASN A 259 12.98 13.04 -12.93
N ARG A 260 12.25 12.03 -13.42
CA ARG A 260 12.66 11.19 -14.58
C ARG A 260 12.64 11.98 -15.89
N THR A 261 11.70 12.91 -16.06
CA THR A 261 11.53 13.72 -17.27
C THR A 261 12.33 15.03 -17.26
N GLY A 262 13.11 15.31 -16.20
CA GLY A 262 13.96 16.51 -16.09
C GLY A 262 13.25 17.76 -15.57
N LYS A 263 11.94 17.68 -15.28
CA LYS A 263 11.04 18.71 -14.75
C LYS A 263 11.23 18.93 -13.22
N GLN A 264 12.48 19.02 -12.76
CA GLN A 264 12.86 18.91 -11.33
C GLN A 264 12.18 19.96 -10.43
N GLU A 265 12.02 21.18 -10.94
CA GLU A 265 11.36 22.30 -10.29
C GLU A 265 9.89 22.01 -9.90
N TYR A 266 9.24 21.04 -10.56
CA TYR A 266 7.89 20.57 -10.21
C TYR A 266 7.92 19.39 -9.21
N ALA A 267 9.00 18.61 -9.16
CA ALA A 267 9.11 17.47 -8.24
C ALA A 267 9.31 17.90 -6.77
N VAL A 268 10.18 18.90 -6.54
CA VAL A 268 10.48 19.43 -5.20
C VAL A 268 9.22 19.85 -4.41
N PRO A 269 8.31 20.70 -4.93
CA PRO A 269 7.11 21.10 -4.19
C PRO A 269 6.13 19.95 -3.93
N LEU A 270 6.06 18.94 -4.80
CA LEU A 270 5.22 17.75 -4.58
C LEU A 270 5.73 16.91 -3.40
N TYR A 271 7.04 16.66 -3.32
CA TYR A 271 7.61 15.94 -2.17
C TYR A 271 7.48 16.73 -0.86
N LEU A 272 7.65 18.07 -0.90
CA LEU A 272 7.43 18.92 0.27
C LEU A 272 5.95 18.94 0.72
N SER A 273 5.01 18.92 -0.23
CA SER A 273 3.57 18.78 0.05
C SER A 273 3.28 17.45 0.74
N ALA A 274 3.75 16.34 0.17
CA ALA A 274 3.60 14.99 0.74
C ALA A 274 4.26 14.84 2.13
N LEU A 275 5.42 15.47 2.35
CA LEU A 275 6.08 15.52 3.66
C LEU A 275 5.23 16.23 4.72
N ASN A 276 4.54 17.31 4.36
CA ASN A 276 3.64 18.02 5.28
C ASN A 276 2.39 17.20 5.64
N VAL A 277 1.94 16.31 4.74
CA VAL A 277 0.84 15.35 5.01
C VAL A 277 1.30 14.23 5.94
N LEU A 278 2.47 13.64 5.72
CA LEU A 278 2.98 12.53 6.56
C LEU A 278 3.50 12.98 7.93
N LEU A 279 4.17 14.13 7.98
CA LEU A 279 4.91 14.62 9.14
C LEU A 279 4.42 16.02 9.57
N PRO A 280 3.13 16.18 9.92
CA PRO A 280 2.60 17.49 10.30
C PRO A 280 3.33 18.05 11.53
N PRO A 281 3.72 19.33 11.53
CA PRO A 281 4.56 19.91 12.56
C PRO A 281 3.87 19.86 13.94
N GLY A 282 4.60 19.38 14.94
CA GLY A 282 4.11 19.25 16.32
C GLY A 282 3.41 17.94 16.64
N ASN A 283 3.01 17.13 15.66
CA ASN A 283 2.40 15.82 15.93
C ASN A 283 3.46 14.78 16.30
N LYS A 284 3.50 14.38 17.58
CA LYS A 284 4.42 13.34 18.08
C LYS A 284 3.89 11.91 17.84
N ASN A 285 2.59 11.76 17.58
CA ASN A 285 1.89 10.47 17.50
C ASN A 285 1.85 9.91 16.07
N THR A 286 2.67 10.42 15.15
CA THR A 286 2.81 9.84 13.80
C THR A 286 3.29 8.39 13.87
N SER A 287 2.63 7.50 13.13
CA SER A 287 2.96 6.07 13.06
C SER A 287 4.39 5.81 12.58
N ALA A 288 4.94 4.64 12.90
CA ALA A 288 6.25 4.23 12.42
C ALA A 288 6.29 4.19 10.88
N GLU A 289 5.28 3.57 10.26
CA GLU A 289 5.12 3.54 8.81
C GLU A 289 5.18 4.95 8.17
N ASN A 290 4.43 5.93 8.71
CA ASN A 290 4.43 7.29 8.16
C ASN A 290 5.77 8.01 8.36
N LYS A 291 6.50 7.73 9.44
CA LYS A 291 7.88 8.22 9.66
C LYS A 291 8.85 7.63 8.62
N CYS A 292 8.76 6.33 8.36
CA CYS A 292 9.59 5.64 7.36
C CYS A 292 9.30 6.15 5.93
N ARG A 293 8.02 6.29 5.56
CA ARG A 293 7.58 6.90 4.28
C ARG A 293 8.06 8.34 4.15
N GLY A 294 7.99 9.11 5.24
CA GLY A 294 8.54 10.47 5.28
C GLY A 294 10.05 10.50 5.02
N ALA A 295 10.81 9.53 5.56
CA ALA A 295 12.23 9.41 5.27
C ALA A 295 12.51 9.04 3.79
N ASP A 296 11.66 8.23 3.14
CA ASP A 296 11.76 7.91 1.71
C ASP A 296 11.59 9.16 0.83
N LEU A 297 10.59 10.00 1.15
CA LEU A 297 10.40 11.29 0.50
C LEU A 297 11.59 12.25 0.72
N MET A 298 12.16 12.29 1.93
CA MET A 298 13.36 13.11 2.19
C MET A 298 14.56 12.65 1.36
N ASN A 299 14.76 11.33 1.22
CA ASN A 299 15.81 10.76 0.37
C ASN A 299 15.56 11.06 -1.12
N SER A 300 14.31 10.93 -1.58
CA SER A 300 13.91 11.24 -2.96
C SER A 300 14.03 12.73 -3.30
N LEU A 301 13.75 13.61 -2.33
CA LEU A 301 13.94 15.06 -2.43
C LEU A 301 15.43 15.42 -2.49
N ALA A 302 16.28 14.74 -1.71
CA ALA A 302 17.72 14.93 -1.78
C ALA A 302 18.30 14.54 -3.15
N ASP A 303 17.84 13.41 -3.72
CA ASP A 303 18.21 13.03 -5.09
C ASP A 303 17.72 14.08 -6.11
N SER A 304 16.49 14.59 -5.97
CA SER A 304 15.93 15.64 -6.83
C SER A 304 16.79 16.91 -6.87
N LEU A 305 17.27 17.37 -5.70
CA LEU A 305 18.13 18.55 -5.56
C LEU A 305 19.51 18.40 -6.23
N LEU A 306 19.93 17.16 -6.49
CA LEU A 306 21.24 16.81 -7.04
C LEU A 306 21.22 16.49 -8.54
N LEU A 307 20.04 16.47 -9.18
CA LEU A 307 19.93 16.27 -10.62
C LEU A 307 20.51 17.49 -11.39
N GLY A 308 21.09 17.22 -12.56
CA GLY A 308 21.79 18.23 -13.35
C GLY A 308 23.20 18.53 -12.83
N ALA A 309 23.57 19.81 -12.78
CA ALA A 309 24.84 20.29 -12.22
C ALA A 309 24.55 21.02 -10.89
N PRO A 310 24.63 20.34 -9.72
CA PRO A 310 24.17 20.92 -8.47
C PRO A 310 25.15 21.94 -7.90
N THR A 311 24.63 23.10 -7.51
CA THR A 311 25.41 24.14 -6.82
C THR A 311 25.88 23.66 -5.44
N PRO A 312 26.91 24.29 -4.82
CA PRO A 312 27.31 23.97 -3.45
C PRO A 312 26.15 24.01 -2.45
N GLU A 313 25.24 24.98 -2.60
CA GLU A 313 24.08 25.16 -1.74
C GLU A 313 23.06 24.03 -1.91
N ARG A 314 22.77 23.62 -3.16
CA ARG A 314 21.89 22.47 -3.42
C ARG A 314 22.48 21.17 -2.88
N ARG A 315 23.81 20.98 -2.99
CA ARG A 315 24.50 19.81 -2.39
C ARG A 315 24.35 19.78 -0.87
N HIS A 316 24.58 20.92 -0.19
CA HIS A 316 24.39 21.03 1.25
C HIS A 316 22.93 20.80 1.68
N GLN A 317 21.95 21.30 0.92
CA GLN A 317 20.53 21.05 1.18
C GLN A 317 20.16 19.58 1.01
N ALA A 318 20.67 18.92 -0.03
CA ALA A 318 20.44 17.50 -0.29
C ALA A 318 21.01 16.62 0.84
N GLU A 319 22.25 16.90 1.29
CA GLU A 319 22.87 16.20 2.41
C GLU A 319 22.07 16.37 3.71
N ALA A 320 21.62 17.59 4.01
CA ALA A 320 20.77 17.85 5.18
C ALA A 320 19.44 17.08 5.14
N TRP A 321 18.86 16.85 3.95
CA TRP A 321 17.67 16.01 3.79
C TRP A 321 17.96 14.51 4.02
N VAL A 322 19.09 13.98 3.54
CA VAL A 322 19.48 12.58 3.83
C VAL A 322 19.80 12.37 5.31
N ASP A 323 20.52 13.29 5.94
CA ASP A 323 20.82 13.20 7.37
C ASP A 323 19.53 13.26 8.22
N ARG A 324 18.54 14.07 7.79
CA ARG A 324 17.20 14.07 8.39
C ARG A 324 16.42 12.77 8.14
N ALA A 325 16.57 12.15 6.95
CA ALA A 325 15.97 10.87 6.64
C ALA A 325 16.53 9.77 7.56
N LEU A 326 17.86 9.65 7.64
CA LEU A 326 18.57 8.70 8.50
C LEU A 326 18.18 8.89 9.98
N SER A 327 18.21 10.12 10.48
CA SER A 327 17.82 10.40 11.86
C SER A 327 16.34 10.10 12.15
N THR A 328 15.45 10.25 11.16
CA THR A 328 14.05 9.83 11.28
C THR A 328 13.94 8.30 11.39
N ILE A 329 14.70 7.55 10.58
CA ILE A 329 14.71 6.08 10.59
C ILE A 329 15.25 5.53 11.90
N GLU A 330 16.42 5.99 12.35
CA GLU A 330 17.07 5.54 13.59
C GLU A 330 16.16 5.72 14.82
N LYS A 331 15.53 6.89 14.95
CA LYS A 331 14.55 7.18 16.01
C LYS A 331 13.33 6.26 15.90
N THR A 332 12.83 6.06 14.68
CA THR A 332 11.67 5.19 14.44
C THR A 332 11.98 3.75 14.81
N GLN A 333 13.11 3.18 14.38
CA GLN A 333 13.56 1.84 14.75
C GLN A 333 13.73 1.67 16.28
N HIS A 334 14.26 2.69 16.95
CA HIS A 334 14.41 2.67 18.41
C HIS A 334 13.06 2.60 19.14
N ASP A 335 12.09 3.41 18.70
CA ASP A 335 10.77 3.53 19.32
C ASP A 335 9.82 2.38 18.92
N SER A 336 10.03 1.78 17.74
CA SER A 336 9.10 0.83 17.09
C SER A 336 9.43 -0.64 17.34
N LYS A 337 10.04 -0.99 18.48
CA LYS A 337 10.47 -2.36 18.81
C LYS A 337 9.35 -3.42 18.77
N ASN A 338 8.09 -3.01 18.71
CA ASN A 338 6.89 -3.86 18.65
C ASN A 338 6.10 -3.72 17.33
N ASP A 339 6.56 -2.96 16.33
CA ASP A 339 5.91 -2.79 15.01
C ASP A 339 6.79 -3.39 13.89
N PRO A 340 6.56 -4.67 13.51
CA PRO A 340 7.37 -5.34 12.51
C PRO A 340 7.06 -4.92 11.06
N GLU A 341 5.87 -4.38 10.75
CA GLU A 341 5.56 -3.96 9.37
C GLU A 341 6.18 -2.59 9.08
N GLY A 342 6.06 -1.63 10.00
CA GLY A 342 6.73 -0.33 9.90
C GLY A 342 8.26 -0.47 9.81
N SER A 343 8.85 -1.42 10.56
CA SER A 343 10.28 -1.72 10.50
C SER A 343 10.76 -2.06 9.10
N VAL A 344 10.11 -2.99 8.37
CA VAL A 344 10.58 -3.46 7.06
C VAL A 344 10.70 -2.35 6.02
N HIS A 345 9.76 -1.39 6.00
CA HIS A 345 9.87 -0.24 5.10
C HIS A 345 11.02 0.69 5.51
N CYS A 346 11.18 0.99 6.80
CA CYS A 346 12.34 1.73 7.31
C CYS A 346 13.67 1.07 6.93
N GLU A 347 13.80 -0.26 7.03
CA GLU A 347 15.03 -0.97 6.67
C GLU A 347 15.40 -0.77 5.18
N LEU A 348 14.41 -0.78 4.27
CA LEU A 348 14.60 -0.57 2.83
C LEU A 348 15.05 0.85 2.52
N VAL A 349 14.43 1.85 3.16
CA VAL A 349 14.79 3.27 3.01
C VAL A 349 16.19 3.52 3.58
N LEU A 350 16.56 2.86 4.69
CA LEU A 350 17.90 2.95 5.29
C LEU A 350 19.00 2.54 4.30
N ALA A 351 18.81 1.43 3.58
CA ALA A 351 19.77 0.96 2.57
C ALA A 351 19.99 2.00 1.47
N ALA A 352 18.92 2.62 0.97
CA ALA A 352 18.95 3.63 -0.07
C ALA A 352 19.55 4.97 0.41
N ALA A 353 19.14 5.44 1.59
CA ALA A 353 19.63 6.68 2.19
C ALA A 353 21.14 6.61 2.48
N LEU A 354 21.64 5.48 2.99
CA LEU A 354 23.08 5.26 3.17
C LEU A 354 23.86 5.27 1.85
N PHE A 355 23.29 4.73 0.77
CA PHE A 355 23.92 4.79 -0.55
C PHE A 355 23.96 6.22 -1.12
N ASN A 356 22.87 6.97 -0.95
CA ASN A 356 22.78 8.35 -1.42
C ASN A 356 23.70 9.27 -0.61
N LYS A 357 23.82 9.07 0.71
CA LYS A 357 24.85 9.71 1.55
C LYS A 357 26.27 9.40 1.04
N GLY A 358 26.56 8.14 0.74
CA GLY A 358 27.84 7.75 0.14
C GLY A 358 28.12 8.46 -1.19
N SER A 359 27.09 8.60 -2.02
CA SER A 359 27.18 9.32 -3.30
C SER A 359 27.43 10.82 -3.13
N MET A 360 26.79 11.46 -2.15
CA MET A 360 27.01 12.87 -1.81
C MET A 360 28.43 13.12 -1.33
N ARG A 361 28.94 12.23 -0.47
CA ARG A 361 30.32 12.29 0.04
C ARG A 361 31.36 12.05 -1.06
N GLU A 362 31.10 11.12 -1.98
CA GLU A 362 31.96 10.92 -3.16
C GLU A 362 31.99 12.17 -4.04
N MET A 363 30.85 12.81 -4.29
CA MET A 363 30.76 14.09 -5.02
C MET A 363 31.36 15.30 -4.28
N ALA A 364 31.65 15.17 -2.98
CA ALA A 364 32.37 16.16 -2.19
C ALA A 364 33.90 15.89 -2.14
N GLY A 365 34.37 14.76 -2.67
CA GLY A 365 35.76 14.31 -2.54
C GLY A 365 36.09 13.62 -1.20
N ASP A 366 35.11 13.43 -0.33
CA ASP A 366 35.23 12.74 0.96
C ASP A 366 35.13 11.22 0.75
N LEU A 367 36.17 10.66 0.13
CA LEU A 367 36.22 9.26 -0.32
C LEU A 367 36.12 8.26 0.84
N GLU A 368 36.74 8.54 1.99
CA GLU A 368 36.68 7.65 3.15
C GLU A 368 35.27 7.58 3.76
N SER A 369 34.60 8.72 3.95
CA SER A 369 33.21 8.73 4.43
C SER A 369 32.23 8.16 3.41
N ALA A 370 32.49 8.36 2.11
CA ALA A 370 31.74 7.74 1.02
C ALA A 370 31.80 6.22 1.09
N LYS A 371 33.02 5.66 1.18
CA LYS A 371 33.27 4.22 1.31
C LYS A 371 32.61 3.62 2.55
N SER A 372 32.70 4.30 3.70
CA SER A 372 32.02 3.89 4.94
C SER A 372 30.51 3.79 4.76
N SER A 373 29.89 4.83 4.17
CA SER A 373 28.45 4.86 3.90
C SER A 373 28.00 3.77 2.92
N TYR A 374 28.80 3.50 1.87
CA TYR A 374 28.53 2.41 0.94
C TYR A 374 28.68 1.01 1.56
N LEU A 375 29.61 0.82 2.50
CA LEU A 375 29.76 -0.45 3.23
C LEU A 375 28.55 -0.75 4.11
N GLU A 376 28.02 0.26 4.82
CA GLU A 376 26.82 0.09 5.66
C GLU A 376 25.57 -0.12 4.80
N SER A 377 25.41 0.64 3.70
CA SER A 377 24.35 0.40 2.69
C SER A 377 24.40 -1.04 2.11
N ARG A 378 25.60 -1.54 1.81
CA ARG A 378 25.81 -2.92 1.35
C ARG A 378 25.35 -3.92 2.41
N LYS A 379 25.81 -3.77 3.65
CA LYS A 379 25.44 -4.63 4.79
C LYS A 379 23.94 -4.67 5.00
N GLN A 380 23.28 -3.52 4.96
CA GLN A 380 21.82 -3.41 5.03
C GLN A 380 21.12 -4.13 3.86
N SER A 381 21.61 -3.95 2.64
CA SER A 381 21.10 -4.64 1.45
C SER A 381 21.25 -6.17 1.54
N TYR A 382 22.30 -6.67 2.20
CA TYR A 382 22.47 -8.11 2.49
C TYR A 382 21.42 -8.64 3.47
N LEU A 383 21.12 -7.92 4.57
CA LEU A 383 20.09 -8.31 5.54
C LEU A 383 18.71 -8.45 4.87
N LEU A 384 18.39 -7.52 3.98
CA LEU A 384 17.14 -7.49 3.21
C LEU A 384 17.11 -8.42 1.99
N LYS A 385 18.23 -9.08 1.68
CA LYS A 385 18.42 -9.93 0.49
C LYS A 385 18.15 -9.17 -0.82
N GLN A 386 18.46 -7.87 -0.86
CA GLN A 386 18.25 -6.99 -2.00
C GLN A 386 19.46 -7.04 -2.94
N ARG A 387 19.41 -7.96 -3.92
CA ARG A 387 20.53 -8.24 -4.84
C ARG A 387 21.04 -6.99 -5.57
N ASP A 388 20.14 -6.16 -6.07
CA ASP A 388 20.52 -4.96 -6.85
C ASP A 388 21.24 -3.93 -5.98
N GLY A 389 20.82 -3.79 -4.71
CA GLY A 389 21.45 -2.89 -3.76
C GLY A 389 22.87 -3.31 -3.39
N ILE A 390 23.08 -4.61 -3.20
CA ILE A 390 24.42 -5.20 -3.00
C ILE A 390 25.32 -4.88 -4.19
N ILE A 391 24.84 -5.12 -5.42
CA ILE A 391 25.61 -4.89 -6.66
C ILE A 391 25.95 -3.41 -6.84
N GLN A 392 25.00 -2.51 -6.60
CA GLN A 392 25.22 -1.06 -6.68
C GLN A 392 26.27 -0.61 -5.66
N ALA A 393 26.14 -1.03 -4.40
CA ALA A 393 27.09 -0.68 -3.33
C ALA A 393 28.50 -1.24 -3.60
N ASP A 394 28.63 -2.51 -4.02
CA ASP A 394 29.93 -3.09 -4.41
C ASP A 394 30.57 -2.34 -5.58
N THR A 395 29.78 -1.90 -6.56
CA THR A 395 30.27 -1.11 -7.70
C THR A 395 30.77 0.26 -7.26
N ALA A 396 30.09 0.89 -6.31
CA ALA A 396 30.48 2.18 -5.75
C ALA A 396 31.75 2.09 -4.89
N ILE A 397 31.86 1.08 -4.02
CA ILE A 397 33.07 0.81 -3.22
C ILE A 397 34.29 0.64 -4.14
N ARG A 398 34.18 -0.18 -5.20
CA ARG A 398 35.26 -0.37 -6.19
C ARG A 398 35.59 0.89 -7.02
N ARG A 399 34.69 1.87 -7.09
CA ARG A 399 34.94 3.15 -7.75
C ARG A 399 35.75 4.05 -6.81
N VAL A 400 35.31 4.18 -5.56
CA VAL A 400 36.02 4.94 -4.52
C VAL A 400 37.43 4.38 -4.26
N ASP A 401 37.58 3.06 -4.16
CA ASP A 401 38.88 2.36 -3.99
C ASP A 401 39.88 2.54 -5.16
N ARG A 402 39.42 3.06 -6.30
CA ARG A 402 40.26 3.44 -7.45
C ARG A 402 40.56 4.93 -7.50
N LEU A 403 39.76 5.76 -6.84
CA LEU A 403 39.95 7.21 -6.74
C LEU A 403 40.84 7.61 -5.54
N SER A 404 40.99 6.73 -4.55
CA SER A 404 41.88 6.91 -3.39
C SER A 404 43.32 6.41 -3.61
N LYS A 405 43.69 6.09 -4.86
CA LYS A 405 45.03 5.65 -5.29
C LYS A 405 45.61 6.63 -6.29
#